data_AF-A0A069DAT7-F1
#
_entry.id   AF-A0A069DAT7-F1
#
_cell.length_a   1.000
_cell.length_b   1.000
_cell.length_c   1.000
_cell.angle_alpha   90.00
_cell.angle_beta   90.00
_cell.angle_gamma   90.00
#
_symmetry.space_group_name_H-M   'P 1'
#
loop_
_entity.id
_entity.type
_entity.pdbx_description
1 polymer ?
#
loop_
_entity_poly.entity_id
_entity_poly.type
_entity_poly.pdbx_seq_one_letter_code
_entity_poly.pdbx_strand_id
1 'polypeptide(L)'
;MEFMDILRMLVWTGSGAVLLFILMYIDSLFTKYKDFAEVKAGNMAVTTRLIMKLFAQGYILSSSISVSYHLGDALIVSVISFIILLVIEAVVHFIIRRFAAFDIDGGMQQGKIGYGLFSGTLHVVGALIISASL
;
A
#
# COMPACT_ATOMS: atom_id res chain seq x y z
N MET A 1 23.44 -22.24 -5.95
CA MET A 1 22.03 -22.21 -5.55
C MET A 1 21.63 -23.64 -5.31
N GLU A 2 21.53 -24.03 -4.05
CA GLU A 2 21.07 -25.36 -3.69
C GLU A 2 19.54 -25.45 -3.83
N PHE A 3 19.00 -26.65 -3.97
CA PHE A 3 17.55 -26.87 -4.06
C PHE A 3 16.80 -26.24 -2.87
N MET A 4 17.42 -26.24 -1.70
CA MET A 4 16.87 -25.62 -0.49
C MET A 4 16.73 -24.09 -0.60
N ASP A 5 17.66 -23.42 -1.29
CA ASP A 5 17.59 -21.98 -1.51
C ASP A 5 16.41 -21.61 -2.40
N ILE A 6 16.16 -22.42 -3.44
CA ILE A 6 15.03 -22.25 -4.36
C ILE A 6 13.72 -22.46 -3.61
N LEU A 7 13.63 -23.52 -2.80
CA LEU A 7 12.44 -23.80 -2.00
C LEU A 7 12.15 -22.66 -1.01
N ARG A 8 13.20 -22.15 -0.33
CA ARG A 8 13.07 -20.98 0.55
C ARG A 8 12.58 -19.76 -0.23
N MET A 9 13.19 -19.43 -1.36
CA MET A 9 12.76 -18.30 -2.19
C MET A 9 11.28 -18.40 -2.60
N LEU A 10 10.81 -19.58 -2.98
CA LEU A 10 9.41 -19.83 -3.34
C LEU A 10 8.47 -19.64 -2.16
N VAL A 11 8.82 -20.16 -0.98
CA VAL A 11 8.00 -20.02 0.23
C VAL A 11 7.90 -18.56 0.66
N TRP A 12 9.01 -17.82 0.65
CA TRP A 12 9.04 -16.41 1.01
C TRP A 12 8.25 -15.55 0.01
N THR A 13 8.48 -15.75 -1.29
CA THR A 13 7.78 -15.01 -2.36
C THR A 13 6.28 -15.33 -2.35
N GLY A 14 5.92 -16.61 -2.23
CA GLY A 14 4.52 -17.05 -2.20
C GLY A 14 3.77 -16.50 -1.00
N SER A 15 4.36 -16.58 0.19
CA SER A 15 3.76 -16.04 1.42
C SER A 15 3.62 -14.52 1.35
N GLY A 16 4.63 -13.83 0.82
CA GLY A 16 4.58 -12.38 0.60
C GLY A 16 3.51 -11.96 -0.40
N ALA A 17 3.36 -12.69 -1.51
CA ALA A 17 2.33 -12.43 -2.51
C ALA A 17 0.91 -12.63 -1.94
N VAL A 18 0.70 -13.71 -1.18
CA VAL A 18 -0.58 -13.96 -0.49
C VAL A 18 -0.88 -12.85 0.51
N LEU A 19 0.10 -12.45 1.33
CA LEU A 19 -0.07 -11.37 2.28
C LEU A 19 -0.43 -10.06 1.56
N LEU A 20 0.28 -9.70 0.50
CA LEU A 20 0.02 -8.50 -0.27
C LEU A 20 -1.42 -8.48 -0.80
N PHE A 21 -1.90 -9.60 -1.33
CA PHE A 21 -3.28 -9.72 -1.81
C PHE A 21 -4.32 -9.54 -0.68
N ILE A 22 -4.06 -10.12 0.49
CA ILE A 22 -4.92 -9.96 1.68
C ILE A 22 -4.94 -8.49 2.12
N LEU A 23 -3.78 -7.83 2.19
CA LEU A 23 -3.68 -6.43 2.59
C LEU A 23 -4.39 -5.50 1.60
N MET A 24 -4.24 -5.74 0.30
CA MET A 24 -5.00 -5.01 -0.73
C MET A 24 -6.51 -5.18 -0.57
N TYR A 25 -6.96 -6.41 -0.29
CA TYR A 25 -8.37 -6.69 -0.07
C TYR A 25 -8.90 -5.95 1.16
N ILE A 26 -8.19 -6.04 2.30
CA ILE A 26 -8.58 -5.36 3.54
C ILE A 26 -8.68 -3.84 3.31
N ASP A 27 -7.70 -3.25 2.65
CA ASP A 27 -7.71 -1.82 2.37
C ASP A 27 -8.88 -1.38 1.49
N SER A 28 -9.23 -2.20 0.49
CA SER A 28 -10.39 -1.93 -0.38
C SER A 28 -11.72 -1.89 0.38
N LEU A 29 -11.79 -2.39 1.63
CA LEU A 29 -12.94 -2.26 2.51
C LEU A 29 -12.99 -0.90 3.22
N PHE A 30 -11.85 -0.23 3.38
CA PHE A 30 -11.75 1.09 4.00
C PHE A 30 -11.87 2.23 2.97
N THR A 31 -11.63 1.95 1.68
CA THR A 31 -11.85 2.94 0.63
C THR A 31 -13.34 3.16 0.36
N LYS A 32 -13.74 4.42 0.16
CA LYS A 32 -15.16 4.80 -0.08
C LYS A 32 -15.66 4.42 -1.48
N TYR A 33 -14.80 3.90 -2.33
CA TYR A 33 -15.07 3.56 -3.71
C TYR A 33 -14.37 2.27 -4.09
N LYS A 34 -14.93 1.55 -5.07
CA LYS A 34 -14.40 0.25 -5.49
C LYS A 34 -13.23 0.46 -6.43
N ASP A 35 -12.00 0.40 -5.91
CA ASP A 35 -10.77 0.61 -6.69
C ASP A 35 -10.77 -0.14 -8.03
N PHE A 36 -11.09 -1.45 -8.01
CA PHE A 36 -11.13 -2.26 -9.24
C PHE A 36 -12.24 -1.87 -10.23
N ALA A 37 -13.37 -1.34 -9.74
CA ALA A 37 -14.44 -0.88 -10.61
C ALA A 37 -14.04 0.44 -11.31
N GLU A 38 -13.41 1.35 -10.57
CA GLU A 38 -12.88 2.61 -11.08
C GLU A 38 -11.75 2.39 -12.09
N VAL A 39 -10.82 1.48 -11.81
CA VAL A 39 -9.76 1.09 -12.76
C VAL A 39 -10.37 0.49 -14.03
N LYS A 40 -11.37 -0.40 -13.91
CA LYS A 40 -12.07 -0.97 -15.07
C LYS A 40 -12.84 0.08 -15.88
N ALA A 41 -13.32 1.14 -15.22
CA ALA A 41 -13.97 2.28 -15.87
C ALA A 41 -12.99 3.27 -16.53
N GLY A 42 -11.67 3.05 -16.42
CA GLY A 42 -10.65 3.92 -17.01
C GLY A 42 -10.30 5.13 -16.14
N ASN A 43 -10.63 5.11 -14.85
CA ASN A 43 -10.28 6.20 -13.93
C ASN A 43 -8.78 6.21 -13.66
N MET A 44 -8.05 7.06 -14.40
CA MET A 44 -6.60 7.16 -14.29
C MET A 44 -6.13 7.71 -12.94
N ALA A 45 -6.96 8.49 -12.23
CA ALA A 45 -6.61 8.98 -10.90
C ALA A 45 -6.55 7.85 -9.87
N VAL A 46 -7.62 7.03 -9.82
CA VAL A 46 -7.69 5.86 -8.94
C VAL A 46 -6.62 4.83 -9.33
N THR A 47 -6.42 4.62 -10.63
CA THR A 47 -5.37 3.72 -11.14
C THR A 47 -3.99 4.15 -10.68
N THR A 48 -3.67 5.44 -10.78
CA THR A 48 -2.38 5.98 -10.34
C THR A 48 -2.18 5.81 -8.83
N ARG A 49 -3.19 6.14 -8.01
CA ARG A 49 -3.14 5.89 -6.56
C ARG A 49 -2.89 4.41 -6.26
N LEU A 50 -3.62 3.51 -6.92
CA LEU A 50 -3.52 2.07 -6.72
C LEU A 50 -2.11 1.53 -7.05
N ILE A 51 -1.51 1.97 -8.15
CA ILE A 51 -0.15 1.57 -8.53
C ILE A 51 0.87 2.03 -7.49
N MET A 52 0.81 3.29 -7.05
CA MET A 52 1.75 3.83 -6.06
C MET A 52 1.60 3.15 -4.70
N LYS A 53 0.37 2.82 -4.34
CA LYS A 53 0.03 2.07 -3.13
C LYS A 53 0.54 0.64 -3.17
N LEU A 54 0.35 -0.05 -4.29
CA LEU A 54 0.90 -1.40 -4.51
C LEU A 54 2.44 -1.38 -4.42
N PHE A 55 3.07 -0.37 -5.01
CA PHE A 55 4.51 -0.16 -4.91
C PHE A 55 4.95 0.03 -3.45
N ALA A 56 4.26 0.90 -2.70
CA ALA A 56 4.53 1.15 -1.29
C ALA A 56 4.41 -0.13 -0.43
N GLN A 57 3.37 -0.94 -0.66
CA GLN A 57 3.17 -2.23 0.00
C GLN A 57 4.31 -3.20 -0.31
N GLY A 58 4.67 -3.32 -1.58
CA GLY A 58 5.78 -4.18 -2.00
C GLY A 58 7.11 -3.73 -1.39
N TYR A 59 7.33 -2.42 -1.26
CA TYR A 59 8.54 -1.87 -0.64
C TYR A 59 8.61 -2.20 0.86
N ILE A 60 7.54 -1.96 1.63
CA ILE A 60 7.48 -2.32 3.06
C ILE A 60 7.75 -3.81 3.25
N LEU A 61 7.09 -4.66 2.45
CA LEU A 61 7.25 -6.10 2.53
C LEU A 61 8.69 -6.53 2.22
N SER A 62 9.30 -5.96 1.19
CA SER A 62 10.71 -6.20 0.85
C SER A 62 11.65 -5.79 1.97
N SER A 63 11.47 -4.60 2.54
CA SER A 63 12.26 -4.10 3.68
C SER A 63 12.12 -5.03 4.89
N SER A 64 10.88 -5.42 5.23
CA SER A 64 10.62 -6.31 6.35
C SER A 64 11.26 -7.69 6.17
N ILE A 65 11.20 -8.26 4.96
CA ILE A 65 11.88 -9.52 4.62
C ILE A 65 13.40 -9.38 4.77
N SER A 66 13.98 -8.23 4.40
CA SER A 66 15.43 -8.01 4.43
C SER A 66 16.03 -7.95 5.84
N VAL A 67 15.25 -7.54 6.84
CA VAL A 67 15.69 -7.40 8.24
C VAL A 67 15.26 -8.57 9.14
N SER A 68 14.39 -9.45 8.65
CA SER A 68 13.80 -10.53 9.45
C SER A 68 14.52 -11.86 9.27
N TYR A 69 14.84 -12.53 10.38
CA TYR A 69 15.42 -13.88 10.36
C TYR A 69 14.37 -14.96 10.09
N HIS A 70 13.13 -14.75 10.55
CA HIS A 70 12.02 -15.68 10.40
C HIS A 70 10.91 -15.09 9.52
N LEU A 71 10.29 -15.94 8.71
CA LEU A 71 9.20 -15.55 7.81
C LEU A 71 8.00 -14.97 8.58
N GLY A 72 7.63 -15.59 9.71
CA GLY A 72 6.51 -15.13 10.53
C GLY A 72 6.70 -13.69 11.01
N ASP A 73 7.90 -13.35 11.47
CA ASP A 73 8.24 -12.01 11.94
C ASP A 73 8.11 -10.99 10.79
N ALA A 74 8.63 -11.32 9.60
CA ALA A 74 8.51 -10.47 8.42
C ALA A 74 7.04 -10.20 8.05
N LEU A 75 6.19 -11.22 8.11
CA LEU A 75 4.76 -11.08 7.81
C LEU A 75 4.06 -10.19 8.85
N ILE A 76 4.32 -10.40 10.14
CA ILE A 76 3.72 -9.62 11.23
C ILE A 76 4.15 -8.15 11.14
N VAL A 77 5.45 -7.90 10.97
CA VAL A 77 6.00 -6.55 10.82
C VAL A 77 5.37 -5.86 9.62
N SER A 78 5.27 -6.56 8.47
CA SER A 78 4.61 -6.02 7.27
C SER A 78 3.14 -5.65 7.51
N VAL A 79 2.39 -6.47 8.25
CA VAL A 79 0.99 -6.17 8.62
C VAL A 79 0.92 -4.92 9.49
N ILE A 80 1.76 -4.83 10.54
CA ILE A 80 1.79 -3.68 11.46
C ILE A 80 2.18 -2.40 10.70
N SER A 81 3.23 -2.45 9.90
CA SER A 81 3.67 -1.36 9.03
C SER A 81 2.56 -0.90 8.09
N PHE A 82 1.80 -1.83 7.52
CA PHE A 82 0.68 -1.48 6.66
C PHE A 82 -0.45 -0.79 7.42
N ILE A 83 -0.81 -1.28 8.61
CA ILE A 83 -1.80 -0.63 9.48
C ILE A 83 -1.37 0.80 9.82
N ILE A 84 -0.09 0.99 10.17
CA ILE A 84 0.47 2.33 10.43
C ILE A 84 0.31 3.22 9.20
N LEU A 85 0.59 2.71 8.00
CA LEU A 85 0.41 3.45 6.75
C LEU A 85 -1.04 3.89 6.54
N LEU A 86 -2.03 3.01 6.79
CA LEU A 86 -3.45 3.35 6.69
C LEU A 86 -3.86 4.44 7.69
N VAL A 87 -3.36 4.35 8.92
CA VAL A 87 -3.63 5.36 9.96
C VAL A 87 -3.05 6.71 9.54
N ILE A 88 -1.81 6.73 9.04
CA ILE A 88 -1.17 7.96 8.55
C ILE A 88 -1.96 8.54 7.37
N GLU A 89 -2.36 7.71 6.40
CA GLU A 89 -3.18 8.17 5.27
C GLU A 89 -4.47 8.81 5.74
N ALA A 90 -5.21 8.13 6.63
CA ALA A 90 -6.47 8.63 7.16
C ALA A 90 -6.31 9.97 7.90
N VAL A 91 -5.24 10.11 8.69
CA VAL A 91 -4.92 11.36 9.39
C VAL A 91 -4.61 12.48 8.39
N VAL A 92 -3.77 12.21 7.38
CA VAL A 92 -3.40 13.23 6.38
C VAL A 92 -4.62 13.64 5.55
N HIS A 93 -5.43 12.70 5.09
CA HIS A 93 -6.68 12.98 4.38
C HIS A 93 -7.64 13.82 5.24
N PHE A 94 -7.77 13.48 6.52
CA PHE A 94 -8.61 14.23 7.45
C PHE A 94 -8.12 15.69 7.62
N ILE A 95 -6.83 15.89 7.85
CA ILE A 95 -6.21 17.22 7.99
C ILE A 95 -6.41 18.03 6.72
N ILE A 96 -6.05 17.48 5.56
CA ILE A 96 -6.13 18.20 4.29
C ILE A 96 -7.58 18.58 3.95
N ARG A 97 -8.52 17.67 4.18
CA ARG A 97 -9.95 17.96 3.99
C ARG A 97 -10.42 19.09 4.91
N ARG A 98 -9.95 19.15 6.16
CA ARG A 98 -10.36 20.14 7.15
C ARG A 98 -9.74 21.52 6.95
N PHE A 99 -8.47 21.58 6.56
CA PHE A 99 -7.68 22.81 6.49
C PHE A 99 -7.58 23.41 5.08
N ALA A 100 -7.56 22.59 4.03
CA ALA A 100 -7.41 23.05 2.65
C ALA A 100 -8.73 22.96 1.84
N ALA A 101 -9.84 22.54 2.46
CA ALA A 101 -11.11 22.22 1.79
C ALA A 101 -10.92 21.31 0.55
N PHE A 102 -9.90 20.46 0.59
CA PHE A 102 -9.45 19.65 -0.53
C PHE A 102 -9.93 18.22 -0.35
N ASP A 103 -10.97 17.84 -1.11
CA ASP A 103 -11.55 16.51 -1.06
C ASP A 103 -10.81 15.56 -2.00
N ILE A 104 -9.85 14.81 -1.42
CA ILE A 104 -8.98 13.88 -2.15
C ILE A 104 -9.82 12.79 -2.83
N ASP A 105 -10.74 12.17 -2.08
CA ASP A 105 -11.62 11.10 -2.55
C ASP A 105 -12.50 11.59 -3.71
N GLY A 106 -13.18 12.73 -3.53
CA GLY A 106 -14.08 13.29 -4.53
C GLY A 106 -13.36 13.66 -5.84
N GLY A 107 -12.15 14.23 -5.76
CA GLY A 107 -11.37 14.54 -6.95
C GLY A 107 -10.87 13.30 -7.71
N MET A 108 -10.55 12.21 -6.99
CA MET A 108 -10.21 10.94 -7.63
C MET A 108 -11.41 10.30 -8.33
N GLN A 109 -12.60 10.31 -7.72
CA GLN A 109 -13.83 9.83 -8.38
C GLN A 109 -14.17 10.61 -9.66
N GLN A 110 -13.80 11.90 -9.72
CA GLN A 110 -13.93 12.73 -10.92
C GLN A 110 -12.84 12.47 -11.98
N GLY A 111 -11.95 11.50 -11.76
CA GLY A 111 -10.87 11.16 -12.68
C GLY A 111 -9.69 12.14 -12.69
N LYS A 112 -9.59 13.06 -11.72
CA LYS A 112 -8.51 14.06 -11.67
C LYS A 112 -7.20 13.42 -11.23
N ILE A 113 -6.33 13.13 -12.19
CA ILE A 113 -5.07 12.38 -11.97
C ILE A 113 -4.20 13.00 -10.87
N GLY A 114 -4.13 14.33 -10.78
CA GLY A 114 -3.35 15.02 -9.74
C GLY A 114 -3.74 14.64 -8.30
N TYR A 115 -5.02 14.34 -8.07
CA TYR A 115 -5.51 13.89 -6.75
C TYR A 115 -5.03 12.47 -6.45
N GLY A 116 -5.04 11.60 -7.46
CA GLY A 116 -4.50 10.25 -7.38
C GLY A 116 -2.99 10.23 -7.15
N LEU A 117 -2.24 11.07 -7.87
CA LEU A 117 -0.79 11.25 -7.68
C LEU A 117 -0.46 11.74 -6.28
N PHE A 118 -1.18 12.75 -5.79
CA PHE A 118 -0.97 13.28 -4.45
C PHE A 118 -1.24 12.22 -3.39
N SER A 119 -2.39 11.55 -3.44
CA SER A 119 -2.72 10.48 -2.50
C SER A 119 -1.78 9.27 -2.61
N GLY A 120 -1.36 8.91 -3.82
CA GLY A 120 -0.39 7.83 -4.04
C GLY A 120 0.99 8.17 -3.50
N THR A 121 1.43 9.42 -3.62
CA THR A 121 2.70 9.89 -3.07
C THR A 121 2.74 9.76 -1.55
N LEU A 122 1.61 10.02 -0.86
CA LEU A 122 1.52 9.81 0.59
C LEU A 122 1.83 8.36 0.99
N HIS A 123 1.38 7.38 0.21
CA HIS A 123 1.71 5.98 0.45
C HIS A 123 3.19 5.70 0.27
N VAL A 124 3.78 6.20 -0.82
CA VAL A 124 5.20 5.98 -1.13
C VAL A 124 6.08 6.61 -0.04
N VAL A 125 5.82 7.86 0.33
CA VAL A 125 6.57 8.56 1.38
C VAL A 125 6.37 7.88 2.73
N GLY A 126 5.13 7.52 3.08
CA GLY A 126 4.86 6.80 4.32
C GLY A 126 5.57 5.45 4.39
N ALA A 127 5.59 4.69 3.30
CA ALA A 127 6.33 3.45 3.20
C ALA A 127 7.84 3.65 3.35
N LEU A 128 8.42 4.69 2.74
CA LEU A 128 9.84 5.00 2.92
C LEU A 128 10.18 5.31 4.38
N ILE A 129 9.35 6.11 5.07
CA ILE A 129 9.56 6.45 6.49
C ILE A 129 9.46 5.19 7.36
N ILE A 130 8.43 4.37 7.15
CA ILE A 130 8.22 3.15 7.92
C ILE A 130 9.36 2.17 7.69
N SER A 131 9.72 1.89 6.43
CA SER A 131 10.83 1.00 6.08
C SER A 131 12.17 1.48 6.63
N ALA A 132 12.41 2.79 6.68
CA ALA A 132 13.62 3.35 7.29
C ALA A 132 13.68 3.18 8.82
N SER A 133 12.55 2.84 9.44
CA SER A 133 12.40 2.65 10.89
C SER A 133 12.33 1.17 11.31
N LEU A 134 12.48 0.25 10.34
CA LEU A 134 12.51 -1.21 10.55
C LEU A 134 13.94 -1.70 10.87
#